data_AF-A0A3A1YYK0-F1
#
_entry.id   AF-A0A3A1YYK0-F1
#
_cell.length_a   1.000
_cell.length_b   1.000
_cell.length_c   1.000
_cell.angle_alpha   90.00
_cell.angle_beta   90.00
_cell.angle_gamma   90.00
#
_symmetry.space_group_name_H-M   'P 1'
#
loop_
_entity.id
_entity.type
_entity.pdbx_description
1 polymer ?
#
loop_
_entity_poly.entity_id
_entity_poly.type
_entity_poly.pdbx_seq_one_letter_code
_entity_poly.pdbx_strand_id
1 'polypeptide(L)'
;MTDKCAWIINLGTNDAPAQAAAMQLAQYGLTPKGQRWPTDNENAWMTSAQEAAEANAAIVILIGSAQELASEKNRRDLALFRLSLQTLQRKAVNGLTLVSGEPLPDNAPERAGLLTDWLSPTDARWPAKAVARAHAPVAPKWPARLGLYAQERLGVWLEVHPAPNETSAGALVGVSGNDADISFHATGPAGSLPERSVNEYEIQGLKFDIGNLAFDAWGLQNTLTPEQSYYVRIEGKPNYLAVGALPEGQLEEVHVISLLS
;
A
#
# COMPACT_ATOMS: atom_id res chain seq x y z
N MET A 1 11.28 27.73 2.16
CA MET A 1 10.32 26.62 2.03
C MET A 1 11.13 25.42 1.61
N THR A 2 11.02 24.28 2.29
CA THR A 2 11.70 23.07 1.84
C THR A 2 10.99 22.58 0.60
N ASP A 3 11.67 22.54 -0.55
CA ASP A 3 11.06 22.08 -1.79
C ASP A 3 10.61 20.63 -1.61
N LYS A 4 9.32 20.37 -1.83
CA LYS A 4 8.71 19.05 -1.66
C LYS A 4 8.90 18.22 -2.92
N CYS A 5 9.36 16.99 -2.76
CA CYS A 5 9.53 16.07 -3.87
C CYS A 5 8.16 15.56 -4.37
N ALA A 6 7.91 15.69 -5.67
CA ALA A 6 6.85 14.99 -6.38
C ALA A 6 7.48 13.80 -7.13
N TRP A 7 7.15 12.58 -6.71
CA TRP A 7 7.67 11.35 -7.31
C TRP A 7 6.76 10.90 -8.45
N ILE A 8 7.26 10.99 -9.69
CA ILE A 8 6.53 10.66 -10.90
C ILE A 8 6.78 9.19 -11.26
N ILE A 9 5.71 8.44 -11.46
CA ILE A 9 5.75 7.08 -11.99
C ILE A 9 5.13 7.12 -13.38
N ASN A 10 5.91 6.80 -14.42
CA ASN A 10 5.41 6.65 -15.78
C ASN A 10 5.20 5.17 -16.12
N LEU A 11 3.95 4.73 -16.29
CA LEU A 11 3.63 3.36 -16.70
C LEU A 11 3.92 3.11 -18.19
N GLY A 12 3.92 4.17 -19.00
CA GLY A 12 4.08 4.07 -20.44
C GLY A 12 5.52 4.01 -20.91
N THR A 13 5.67 3.54 -22.16
CA THR A 13 6.97 3.53 -22.86
C THR A 13 7.35 4.90 -23.44
N ASN A 14 6.41 5.83 -23.49
CA ASN A 14 6.61 7.20 -23.92
C ASN A 14 6.83 8.10 -22.69
N ASP A 15 7.97 8.80 -22.62
CA ASP A 15 8.29 9.69 -21.50
C ASP A 15 7.74 11.11 -21.65
N ALA A 16 7.24 11.49 -22.82
CA ALA A 16 6.77 12.85 -23.07
C ALA A 16 5.69 13.32 -22.06
N PRO A 17 4.69 12.51 -21.67
CA PRO A 17 3.72 12.89 -20.64
C PRO A 17 4.37 13.14 -19.28
N ALA A 18 5.34 12.32 -18.88
CA ALA A 18 6.05 12.46 -17.61
C ALA A 18 6.97 13.69 -17.59
N GLN A 19 7.66 13.98 -18.70
CA GLN A 19 8.47 15.18 -18.85
C GLN A 19 7.61 16.45 -18.81
N ALA A 20 6.45 16.45 -19.47
CA ALA A 20 5.51 17.56 -19.43
C ALA A 20 4.97 17.77 -18.00
N ALA A 21 4.61 16.71 -17.29
CA ALA A 21 4.18 16.77 -15.91
C ALA A 21 5.28 17.32 -14.99
N ALA A 22 6.52 16.88 -15.16
CA ALA A 22 7.67 17.38 -14.41
C ALA A 22 7.86 18.90 -14.60
N MET A 23 7.81 19.39 -15.85
CA MET A 23 7.90 20.81 -16.14
C MET A 23 6.78 21.62 -15.47
N GLN A 24 5.54 21.12 -15.50
CA GLN A 24 4.41 21.79 -14.86
C GLN A 24 4.57 21.81 -13.33
N LEU A 25 4.95 20.70 -12.71
CA LEU A 25 5.14 20.62 -11.26
C LEU A 25 6.26 21.55 -10.76
N ALA A 26 7.34 21.67 -11.53
CA ALA A 26 8.44 22.59 -11.23
C ALA A 26 7.97 24.06 -11.20
N GLN A 27 7.10 24.47 -12.12
CA GLN A 27 6.50 25.82 -12.12
C GLN A 27 5.63 26.09 -10.88
N TYR A 28 5.12 25.03 -10.26
CA TYR A 28 4.28 25.09 -9.06
C TYR A 28 5.09 24.89 -7.76
N GLY A 29 6.42 24.88 -7.82
CA GLY A 29 7.30 24.82 -6.64
C GLY A 29 7.48 23.42 -6.04
N LEU A 30 7.17 22.37 -6.80
CA LEU A 30 7.51 20.99 -6.45
C LEU A 30 8.79 20.56 -7.17
N THR A 31 9.60 19.72 -6.53
CA THR A 31 10.80 19.14 -7.14
C THR A 31 10.44 17.81 -7.80
N PRO A 32 10.25 17.76 -9.12
CA PRO A 32 9.94 16.51 -9.80
C PRO A 32 11.15 15.58 -9.76
N LYS A 33 10.92 14.36 -9.30
CA LYS A 33 11.82 13.21 -9.46
C LYS A 33 10.97 12.04 -9.91
N GLY A 34 11.58 10.92 -10.28
CA GLY A 34 10.82 9.72 -10.59
C GLY A 34 11.46 8.90 -11.67
N GLN A 35 10.67 7.99 -12.21
CA GLN A 35 11.15 6.92 -13.07
C GLN A 35 10.06 6.42 -14.00
N ARG A 36 10.49 5.67 -15.00
CA ARG A 36 9.61 4.73 -15.69
C ARG A 36 9.32 3.55 -14.75
N TRP A 37 8.09 3.07 -14.75
CA TRP A 37 7.71 1.93 -13.93
C TRP A 37 8.46 0.68 -14.40
N PRO A 38 9.22 0.03 -13.51
CA PRO A 38 9.99 -1.14 -13.89
C PRO A 38 9.08 -2.34 -14.09
N THR A 39 9.25 -3.02 -15.22
CA THR A 39 8.46 -4.20 -15.61
C THR A 39 9.31 -5.46 -15.78
N ASP A 40 10.63 -5.33 -15.62
CA ASP A 40 11.66 -6.31 -15.91
C ASP A 40 11.91 -7.31 -14.76
N ASN A 41 11.51 -6.97 -13.53
CA ASN A 41 11.64 -7.84 -12.35
C ASN A 41 10.34 -7.86 -11.53
N GLU A 42 10.01 -9.02 -10.96
CA GLU A 42 8.83 -9.22 -10.12
C GLU A 42 8.78 -8.32 -8.88
N ASN A 43 9.94 -7.99 -8.30
CA ASN A 43 10.03 -7.19 -7.08
C ASN A 43 10.58 -5.78 -7.29
N ALA A 44 10.58 -5.29 -8.54
CA ALA A 44 11.14 -3.98 -8.87
C ALA A 44 10.41 -2.80 -8.16
N TRP A 45 9.17 -3.03 -7.71
CA TRP A 45 8.43 -2.09 -6.88
C TRP A 45 9.14 -1.78 -5.55
N MET A 46 9.95 -2.70 -5.02
CA MET A 46 10.70 -2.51 -3.77
C MET A 46 11.77 -1.43 -3.92
N THR A 47 12.63 -1.57 -4.94
CA THR A 47 13.69 -0.58 -5.25
C THR A 47 13.06 0.78 -5.54
N SER A 48 11.98 0.78 -6.32
CA SER A 48 11.21 1.99 -6.62
C SER A 48 10.75 2.71 -5.35
N ALA A 49 10.22 1.98 -4.37
CA ALA A 49 9.75 2.53 -3.11
C ALA A 49 10.90 3.07 -2.25
N GLN A 50 12.05 2.40 -2.25
CA GLN A 50 13.26 2.87 -1.57
C GLN A 50 13.76 4.20 -2.16
N GLU A 51 13.89 4.29 -3.48
CA GLU A 51 14.32 5.52 -4.15
C GLU A 51 13.36 6.70 -3.88
N ALA A 52 12.05 6.43 -3.91
CA ALA A 52 11.03 7.42 -3.56
C ALA A 52 11.11 7.85 -2.08
N ALA A 53 11.44 6.93 -1.18
CA ALA A 53 11.63 7.23 0.25
C ALA A 53 12.91 8.05 0.50
N GLU A 54 14.03 7.72 -0.16
CA GLU A 54 15.28 8.48 -0.11
C GLU A 54 15.11 9.90 -0.67
N ALA A 55 14.27 10.04 -1.70
CA ALA A 55 13.87 11.34 -2.22
C ALA A 55 12.92 12.13 -1.29
N ASN A 56 12.46 11.53 -0.18
CA ASN A 56 11.46 12.07 0.73
C ASN A 56 10.21 12.54 -0.03
N ALA A 57 9.69 11.67 -0.91
CA ALA A 57 8.51 11.94 -1.73
C ALA A 57 7.35 12.43 -0.86
N ALA A 58 6.85 13.64 -1.14
CA ALA A 58 5.70 14.21 -0.46
C ALA A 58 4.38 13.86 -1.15
N ILE A 59 4.45 13.55 -2.45
CA ILE A 59 3.34 13.10 -3.27
C ILE A 59 3.86 12.19 -4.38
N VAL A 60 3.05 11.21 -4.77
CA VAL A 60 3.29 10.36 -5.93
C VAL A 60 2.34 10.77 -7.06
N ILE A 61 2.88 10.95 -8.26
CA ILE A 61 2.12 11.27 -9.48
C ILE A 61 2.24 10.07 -10.41
N LEU A 62 1.16 9.31 -10.55
CA LEU A 62 1.11 8.18 -11.47
C LEU A 62 0.59 8.65 -12.83
N ILE A 63 1.29 8.29 -13.89
CA ILE A 63 0.94 8.64 -15.26
C ILE A 63 0.84 7.36 -16.07
N GLY A 64 -0.28 7.17 -16.76
CA GLY A 64 -0.49 6.01 -17.61
C GLY A 64 -1.78 6.08 -18.40
N SER A 65 -1.99 5.05 -19.20
CA SER A 65 -3.24 4.79 -19.91
C SER A 65 -4.17 3.89 -19.10
N ALA A 66 -5.46 3.92 -19.42
CA ALA A 66 -6.42 2.98 -18.86
C ALA A 66 -6.03 1.51 -19.09
N GLN A 67 -5.38 1.21 -20.22
CA GLN A 67 -4.91 -0.14 -20.56
C GLN A 67 -3.78 -0.61 -19.63
N GLU A 68 -2.81 0.25 -19.35
CA GLU A 68 -1.70 -0.08 -18.44
C GLU A 68 -2.18 -0.28 -17.01
N LEU A 69 -3.18 0.51 -16.59
CA LEU A 69 -3.82 0.40 -15.28
C LEU A 69 -4.78 -0.80 -15.17
N ALA A 70 -5.27 -1.34 -16.28
CA ALA A 70 -6.09 -2.55 -16.26
C ALA A 70 -5.29 -3.78 -15.81
N SER A 71 -3.96 -3.78 -16.00
CA SER A 71 -3.07 -4.86 -15.57
C SER A 71 -3.12 -5.08 -14.05
N GLU A 72 -3.60 -6.25 -13.63
CA GLU A 72 -3.63 -6.64 -12.21
C GLU A 72 -2.24 -6.63 -11.57
N LYS A 73 -1.21 -7.02 -12.34
CA LYS A 73 0.17 -6.97 -11.86
C LYS A 73 0.57 -5.54 -11.50
N ASN A 74 0.34 -4.58 -12.40
CA ASN A 74 0.70 -3.19 -12.15
C ASN A 74 -0.05 -2.64 -10.93
N ARG A 75 -1.35 -2.92 -10.84
CA ARG A 75 -2.18 -2.48 -9.70
C ARG A 75 -1.66 -3.02 -8.37
N ARG A 76 -1.36 -4.32 -8.31
CA ARG A 76 -0.77 -4.95 -7.13
C ARG A 76 0.59 -4.36 -6.77
N ASP A 77 1.50 -4.26 -7.73
CA ASP A 77 2.85 -3.76 -7.48
C ASP A 77 2.84 -2.28 -7.04
N LEU A 78 1.93 -1.48 -7.57
CA LEU A 78 1.71 -0.09 -7.15
C LEU A 78 1.14 0.01 -5.72
N ALA A 79 0.28 -0.93 -5.32
CA ALA A 79 -0.20 -1.03 -3.94
C ALA A 79 0.94 -1.40 -2.98
N LEU A 80 1.77 -2.39 -3.33
CA LEU A 80 2.93 -2.78 -2.53
C LEU A 80 3.97 -1.65 -2.45
N PHE A 81 4.23 -0.96 -3.55
CA PHE A 81 5.05 0.24 -3.58
C PHE A 81 4.55 1.30 -2.59
N ARG A 82 3.24 1.57 -2.57
CA ARG A 82 2.66 2.57 -1.66
C ARG A 82 2.82 2.17 -0.20
N LEU A 83 2.49 0.93 0.13
CA LEU A 83 2.60 0.39 1.49
C LEU A 83 4.07 0.37 1.95
N SER A 84 5.00 0.05 1.06
CA SER A 84 6.43 0.12 1.37
C SER A 84 6.91 1.55 1.57
N LEU A 85 6.53 2.47 0.67
CA LEU A 85 6.90 3.88 0.76
C LEU A 85 6.43 4.53 2.08
N GLN A 86 5.18 4.31 2.48
CA GLN A 86 4.66 4.85 3.73
C GLN A 86 5.36 4.25 4.96
N THR A 87 5.75 2.98 4.89
CA THR A 87 6.47 2.28 5.96
C THR A 87 7.87 2.86 6.12
N LEU A 88 8.59 3.01 5.00
CA LEU A 88 9.94 3.58 4.96
C LEU A 88 9.95 5.04 5.45
N GLN A 89 8.95 5.83 5.08
CA GLN A 89 8.86 7.23 5.51
C GLN A 89 8.15 7.43 6.86
N ARG A 90 7.58 6.38 7.44
CA ARG A 90 6.75 6.42 8.67
C ARG A 90 5.63 7.45 8.63
N LYS A 91 5.06 7.68 7.44
CA LYS A 91 3.94 8.60 7.22
C LYS A 91 3.19 8.19 5.95
N ALA A 92 1.89 8.43 5.94
CA ALA A 92 1.10 8.25 4.72
C ALA A 92 1.56 9.24 3.63
N VAL A 93 1.60 8.78 2.38
CA VAL A 93 1.98 9.59 1.21
C VAL A 93 0.78 9.71 0.28
N ASN A 94 0.50 10.93 -0.18
CA ASN A 94 -0.58 11.20 -1.13
C ASN A 94 -0.25 10.69 -2.53
N GLY A 95 -1.29 10.36 -3.31
CA GLY A 95 -1.19 9.98 -4.71
C GLY A 95 -2.17 10.78 -5.58
N LEU A 96 -1.78 11.04 -6.83
CA LEU A 96 -2.67 11.49 -7.90
C LEU A 96 -2.40 10.65 -9.15
N THR A 97 -3.48 10.26 -9.84
CA THR A 97 -3.36 9.45 -11.06
C THR A 97 -3.83 10.25 -12.27
N LEU A 98 -2.91 10.49 -13.20
CA LEU A 98 -3.16 11.14 -14.49
C LEU A 98 -3.36 10.07 -15.56
N VAL A 99 -4.61 9.87 -15.98
CA VAL A 99 -4.99 8.78 -16.89
C VAL A 99 -5.37 9.29 -18.27
N SER A 100 -4.76 8.72 -19.29
CA SER A 100 -5.20 8.88 -20.68
C SER A 100 -6.23 7.80 -21.05
N GLY A 101 -7.38 8.21 -21.59
CA GLY A 101 -8.48 7.31 -21.95
C GLY A 101 -9.64 7.33 -20.95
N GLU A 102 -10.59 6.41 -21.11
CA GLU A 102 -11.71 6.29 -20.17
C GLU A 102 -11.24 5.68 -18.83
N PRO A 103 -11.66 6.23 -17.69
CA PRO A 103 -11.31 5.69 -16.38
C PRO A 103 -11.90 4.27 -16.21
N LEU A 104 -11.20 3.43 -15.44
CA LEU A 104 -11.76 2.12 -15.10
C LEU A 104 -12.98 2.29 -14.18
N PRO A 105 -14.00 1.41 -14.26
CA PRO A 105 -15.15 1.45 -13.37
C PRO A 105 -14.74 1.39 -11.89
N ASP A 106 -15.27 2.27 -11.07
CA ASP A 106 -14.93 2.37 -9.64
C ASP A 106 -15.83 1.46 -8.78
N ASN A 107 -15.58 0.15 -8.85
CA ASN A 107 -16.40 -0.86 -8.14
C ASN A 107 -15.60 -1.66 -7.08
N ALA A 108 -14.35 -1.32 -6.80
CA ALA A 108 -13.50 -2.08 -5.89
C ALA A 108 -13.68 -1.62 -4.42
N PRO A 109 -13.52 -2.52 -3.42
CA PRO A 109 -13.51 -2.17 -2.00
C PRO A 109 -12.34 -1.23 -1.64
N GLU A 110 -12.20 -0.86 -0.37
CA GLU A 110 -11.13 0.03 0.11
C GLU A 110 -9.76 -0.37 -0.45
N ARG A 111 -9.09 0.56 -1.15
CA ARG A 111 -7.88 0.29 -1.93
C ARG A 111 -6.64 0.71 -1.15
N ALA A 112 -5.66 -0.19 -1.03
CA ALA A 112 -4.36 0.12 -0.42
C ALA A 112 -3.44 0.95 -1.33
N GLY A 113 -3.72 1.02 -2.64
CA GLY A 113 -2.79 1.58 -3.63
C GLY A 113 -3.00 3.04 -4.03
N LEU A 114 -2.16 3.52 -4.95
CA LEU A 114 -2.03 4.93 -5.34
C LEU A 114 -3.16 5.48 -6.21
N LEU A 115 -4.08 4.63 -6.68
CA LEU A 115 -5.11 4.99 -7.66
C LEU A 115 -6.28 5.77 -7.05
N THR A 116 -5.97 6.76 -6.22
CA THR A 116 -6.93 7.73 -5.72
C THR A 116 -6.93 8.96 -6.64
N ASP A 117 -8.09 9.58 -6.83
CA ASP A 117 -8.27 10.84 -7.55
C ASP A 117 -7.78 10.78 -9.02
N TRP A 118 -8.55 10.08 -9.87
CA TRP A 118 -8.31 9.97 -11.31
C TRP A 118 -8.57 11.31 -11.99
N LEU A 119 -7.58 11.81 -12.70
CA LEU A 119 -7.65 13.08 -13.42
C LEU A 119 -7.20 12.88 -14.87
N SER A 120 -7.78 13.66 -15.77
CA SER A 120 -7.26 13.76 -17.12
C SER A 120 -5.98 14.59 -17.13
N PRO A 121 -4.91 14.18 -17.85
CA PRO A 121 -3.70 14.98 -18.04
C PRO A 121 -3.96 16.37 -18.64
N THR A 122 -5.11 16.57 -19.30
CA THR A 122 -5.53 17.84 -19.90
C THR A 122 -6.26 18.78 -18.92
N ASP A 123 -6.62 18.33 -17.71
CA ASP A 123 -7.23 19.21 -16.70
C ASP A 123 -6.18 20.19 -16.14
N ALA A 124 -6.23 21.44 -16.57
CA ALA A 124 -5.28 22.48 -16.16
C ALA A 124 -5.17 22.70 -14.63
N ARG A 125 -6.10 22.16 -13.82
CA ARG A 125 -6.10 22.30 -12.35
C ARG A 125 -5.30 21.21 -11.64
N TRP A 126 -4.87 20.15 -12.33
CA TRP A 126 -4.18 19.04 -11.67
C TRP A 126 -2.86 19.44 -10.97
N PRO A 127 -2.03 20.38 -11.50
CA PRO A 127 -0.78 20.75 -10.81
C PRO A 127 -1.05 21.45 -9.47
N ALA A 128 -2.06 22.33 -9.42
CA ALA A 128 -2.48 22.98 -8.19
C ALA A 128 -3.00 21.96 -7.16
N LYS A 129 -3.75 20.94 -7.60
CA LYS A 129 -4.18 19.82 -6.75
C LYS A 129 -2.98 19.04 -6.21
N ALA A 130 -1.95 18.81 -7.03
CA ALA A 130 -0.73 18.13 -6.61
C ALA A 130 0.00 18.88 -5.50
N VAL A 131 0.14 20.21 -5.62
CA VAL A 131 0.70 21.04 -4.55
C VAL A 131 -0.13 20.93 -3.27
N ALA A 132 -1.45 21.12 -3.37
CA ALA A 132 -2.32 21.04 -2.20
C ALA A 132 -2.19 19.69 -1.48
N ARG A 133 -2.16 18.58 -2.23
CA ARG A 133 -1.96 17.23 -1.70
C ARG A 133 -0.56 17.03 -1.12
N ALA A 134 0.50 17.56 -1.73
CA ALA A 134 1.84 17.47 -1.15
C ALA A 134 1.93 18.13 0.24
N HIS A 135 1.03 19.07 0.55
CA HIS A 135 0.96 19.76 1.85
C HIS A 135 -0.13 19.28 2.81
N ALA A 136 -1.07 18.46 2.36
CA ALA A 136 -2.16 17.98 3.20
C ALA A 136 -1.76 16.75 4.01
N PRO A 137 -2.17 16.65 5.30
CA PRO A 137 -2.09 15.39 6.03
C PRO A 137 -3.00 14.34 5.39
N VAL A 138 -2.61 13.07 5.48
CA VAL A 138 -3.37 11.94 4.94
C VAL A 138 -3.66 10.96 6.06
N ALA A 139 -4.94 10.72 6.30
CA ALA A 139 -5.38 9.53 7.00
C ALA A 139 -5.69 8.45 5.94
N PRO A 140 -5.13 7.24 6.05
CA PRO A 140 -5.65 6.10 5.31
C PRO A 140 -7.16 5.94 5.55
N LYS A 141 -7.90 5.48 4.54
CA LYS A 141 -9.36 5.30 4.67
C LYS A 141 -9.75 4.02 5.41
N TRP A 142 -8.82 3.08 5.55
CA TRP A 142 -9.03 1.82 6.26
C TRP A 142 -8.74 1.99 7.76
N PRO A 143 -9.46 1.27 8.64
CA PRO A 143 -9.40 1.46 10.09
C PRO A 143 -8.19 0.77 10.77
N ALA A 144 -7.22 0.26 10.00
CA ALA A 144 -6.06 -0.46 10.50
C ALA A 144 -4.73 0.26 10.26
N ARG A 145 -3.72 0.01 11.10
CA ARG A 145 -2.32 0.26 10.71
C ARG A 145 -1.91 -0.82 9.72
N LEU A 146 -1.32 -0.41 8.60
CA LEU A 146 -0.70 -1.31 7.63
C LEU A 146 0.70 -0.82 7.31
N GLY A 147 1.68 -1.69 7.45
CA GLY A 147 3.05 -1.48 7.01
C GLY A 147 3.54 -2.66 6.16
N LEU A 148 4.51 -2.43 5.29
CA LEU A 148 5.10 -3.45 4.44
C LEU A 148 6.62 -3.40 4.51
N TYR A 149 7.19 -4.46 5.06
CA TYR A 149 8.62 -4.69 5.19
C TYR A 149 9.02 -5.76 4.20
N ALA A 150 9.59 -5.34 3.08
CA ALA A 150 10.05 -6.24 2.05
C ALA A 150 11.58 -6.25 1.98
N GLN A 151 12.17 -7.43 2.07
CA GLN A 151 13.61 -7.63 1.92
C GLN A 151 13.86 -8.94 1.17
N GLU A 152 14.80 -8.95 0.23
CA GLU A 152 15.09 -10.12 -0.62
C GLU A 152 15.33 -11.42 0.18
N ARG A 153 15.94 -11.31 1.36
CA ARG A 153 16.28 -12.47 2.20
C ARG A 153 15.20 -12.86 3.20
N LEU A 154 14.38 -11.90 3.65
CA LEU A 154 13.38 -12.15 4.70
C LEU A 154 11.97 -12.36 4.13
N GLY A 155 11.77 -12.06 2.84
CA GLY A 155 10.46 -12.09 2.19
C GLY A 155 9.69 -10.79 2.39
N VAL A 156 8.38 -10.86 2.17
CA VAL A 156 7.45 -9.73 2.31
C VAL A 156 6.67 -9.89 3.60
N TRP A 157 6.83 -8.94 4.50
CA TRP A 157 6.16 -8.93 5.80
C TRP A 157 5.17 -7.77 5.89
N LEU A 158 3.95 -8.09 6.30
CA LEU A 158 2.91 -7.12 6.60
C LEU A 158 2.93 -6.81 8.09
N GLU A 159 3.05 -5.55 8.46
CA GLU A 159 2.74 -5.05 9.79
C GLU A 159 1.26 -4.65 9.84
N VAL A 160 0.56 -5.10 10.88
CA VAL A 160 -0.86 -4.88 11.07
C VAL A 160 -1.15 -4.49 12.51
N HIS A 161 -2.01 -3.49 12.69
CA HIS A 161 -2.71 -3.29 13.94
C HIS A 161 -4.21 -3.07 13.63
N PRO A 162 -5.12 -3.94 14.12
CA PRO A 162 -6.55 -3.85 13.79
C PRO A 162 -7.19 -2.53 14.19
N ALA A 163 -6.82 -1.99 15.35
CA ALA A 163 -7.35 -0.72 15.89
C ALA A 163 -6.21 0.22 16.32
N PRO A 164 -5.57 0.99 15.41
CA PRO A 164 -4.23 1.56 15.60
C PRO A 164 -4.09 2.60 16.72
N ASN A 165 -5.20 3.10 17.26
CA ASN A 165 -5.23 4.08 18.35
C ASN A 165 -5.78 3.48 19.67
N GLU A 166 -6.09 2.18 19.68
CA GLU A 166 -6.75 1.49 20.79
C GLU A 166 -6.01 0.19 21.10
N THR A 167 -6.37 -0.44 22.22
CA THR A 167 -5.89 -1.78 22.55
C THR A 167 -6.77 -2.82 21.84
N SER A 168 -6.16 -3.67 21.02
CA SER A 168 -6.86 -4.76 20.33
C SER A 168 -6.73 -6.06 21.10
N ALA A 169 -7.85 -6.79 21.26
CA ALA A 169 -7.86 -8.15 21.77
C ALA A 169 -7.62 -9.13 20.61
N GLY A 170 -6.37 -9.56 20.45
CA GLY A 170 -5.96 -10.40 19.34
C GLY A 170 -5.81 -9.64 18.02
N ALA A 171 -5.37 -10.38 17.01
CA ALA A 171 -5.27 -9.92 15.65
C ALA A 171 -5.41 -11.10 14.67
N LEU A 172 -5.90 -10.77 13.49
CA LEU A 172 -6.08 -11.68 12.38
C LEU A 172 -5.59 -11.00 11.10
N VAL A 173 -4.86 -11.75 10.28
CA VAL A 173 -4.60 -11.40 8.88
C VAL A 173 -4.98 -12.58 8.00
N GLY A 174 -5.78 -12.30 6.97
CA GLY A 174 -6.06 -13.22 5.88
C GLY A 174 -5.52 -12.70 4.56
N VAL A 175 -5.16 -13.63 3.67
CA VAL A 175 -4.73 -13.35 2.30
C VAL A 175 -5.64 -14.07 1.32
N SER A 176 -5.85 -13.48 0.13
CA SER A 176 -6.65 -14.10 -0.93
C SER A 176 -6.10 -13.79 -2.33
N GLY A 177 -6.12 -14.81 -3.19
CA GLY A 177 -5.79 -14.75 -4.63
C GLY A 177 -4.33 -15.03 -4.97
N ASN A 178 -4.08 -15.47 -6.22
CA ASN A 178 -2.75 -15.63 -6.83
C ASN A 178 -1.74 -16.39 -5.96
N ASP A 179 -2.11 -17.60 -5.54
CA ASP A 179 -1.31 -18.52 -4.72
C ASP A 179 -0.77 -17.88 -3.43
N ALA A 180 -1.47 -16.89 -2.90
CA ALA A 180 -1.08 -16.22 -1.66
C ALA A 180 -1.29 -17.13 -0.45
N ASP A 181 -0.31 -17.13 0.44
CA ASP A 181 -0.33 -17.89 1.68
C ASP A 181 0.41 -17.13 2.79
N ILE A 182 0.24 -17.57 4.02
CA ILE A 182 0.96 -17.07 5.19
C ILE A 182 1.92 -18.16 5.65
N SER A 183 3.21 -17.82 5.71
CA SER A 183 4.25 -18.79 6.11
C SER A 183 4.81 -18.53 7.51
N PHE A 184 4.52 -17.37 8.10
CA PHE A 184 4.97 -17.02 9.45
C PHE A 184 4.15 -15.88 10.03
N HIS A 185 4.06 -15.83 11.37
CA HIS A 185 3.51 -14.67 12.07
C HIS A 185 4.18 -14.41 13.43
N ALA A 186 4.14 -13.17 13.89
CA ALA A 186 4.75 -12.73 15.14
C ALA A 186 4.06 -11.48 15.68
N THR A 187 4.22 -11.20 16.97
CA THR A 187 3.93 -9.89 17.56
C THR A 187 5.22 -9.18 17.90
N GLY A 188 5.16 -7.85 17.97
CA GLY A 188 6.33 -7.06 18.30
C GLY A 188 6.03 -5.58 18.47
N PRO A 189 7.06 -4.76 18.76
CA PRO A 189 6.94 -3.31 18.73
C PRO A 189 6.51 -2.84 17.34
N ALA A 190 5.68 -1.80 17.29
CA ALA A 190 5.28 -1.16 16.05
C ALA A 190 6.46 -0.53 15.31
N GLY A 191 6.43 -0.56 13.98
CA GLY A 191 7.40 0.14 13.13
C GLY A 191 8.71 -0.62 12.86
N SER A 192 8.86 -1.86 13.32
CA SER A 192 10.02 -2.71 13.02
C SER A 192 9.73 -4.20 13.16
N LEU A 193 10.28 -5.03 12.27
CA LEU A 193 10.20 -6.49 12.41
C LEU A 193 10.75 -6.96 13.76
N PRO A 194 10.03 -7.85 14.48
CA PRO A 194 10.44 -8.30 15.80
C PRO A 194 11.66 -9.23 15.73
N GLU A 195 12.63 -9.02 16.62
CA GLU A 195 13.73 -9.97 16.85
C GLU A 195 13.30 -11.18 17.69
N ARG A 196 12.30 -10.97 18.56
CA ARG A 196 11.71 -11.98 19.45
C ARG A 196 10.21 -11.75 19.54
N SER A 197 9.46 -12.83 19.61
CA SER A 197 8.00 -12.82 19.75
C SER A 197 7.54 -13.86 20.75
N VAL A 198 6.45 -13.57 21.44
CA VAL A 198 5.66 -14.55 22.18
C VAL A 198 4.25 -14.44 21.64
N ASN A 199 3.80 -15.46 20.93
CA ASN A 199 2.46 -15.50 20.37
C ASN A 199 1.56 -16.32 21.30
N GLU A 200 0.42 -15.75 21.66
CA GLU A 200 -0.53 -16.35 22.58
C GLU A 200 -1.72 -16.90 21.79
N TYR A 201 -2.06 -18.18 22.05
CA TYR A 201 -3.21 -18.86 21.45
C TYR A 201 -3.27 -18.71 19.92
N GLU A 202 -2.17 -19.08 19.26
CA GLU A 202 -2.06 -19.02 17.80
C GLU A 202 -3.11 -19.89 17.10
N ILE A 203 -3.67 -19.34 16.02
CA ILE A 203 -4.55 -20.03 15.09
C ILE A 203 -3.91 -19.89 13.70
N GLN A 204 -3.54 -21.00 13.09
CA GLN A 204 -2.92 -21.05 11.76
C GLN A 204 -3.84 -21.78 10.79
N GLY A 205 -3.88 -21.31 9.53
CA GLY A 205 -4.65 -21.95 8.46
C GLY A 205 -6.18 -21.86 8.64
N LEU A 206 -6.67 -20.82 9.32
CA LEU A 206 -8.10 -20.53 9.37
C LEU A 206 -8.60 -20.19 7.96
N LYS A 207 -9.71 -20.80 7.56
CA LYS A 207 -10.36 -20.52 6.28
C LYS A 207 -11.72 -19.90 6.53
N PHE A 208 -12.01 -18.81 5.83
CA PHE A 208 -13.32 -18.16 5.87
C PHE A 208 -13.60 -17.41 4.57
N ASP A 209 -14.87 -17.11 4.32
CA ASP A 209 -15.32 -16.38 3.15
C ASP A 209 -15.89 -15.01 3.57
N ILE A 210 -15.55 -13.96 2.81
CA ILE A 210 -16.23 -12.66 2.88
C ILE A 210 -16.82 -12.36 1.51
N GLY A 211 -18.14 -12.46 1.40
CA GLY A 211 -18.83 -12.40 0.10
C GLY A 211 -18.38 -13.56 -0.79
N ASN A 212 -17.72 -13.24 -1.91
CA ASN A 212 -17.20 -14.23 -2.87
C ASN A 212 -15.67 -14.42 -2.76
N LEU A 213 -15.04 -13.88 -1.72
CA LEU A 213 -13.60 -13.95 -1.51
C LEU A 213 -13.28 -14.99 -0.43
N ALA A 214 -12.58 -16.04 -0.81
CA ALA A 214 -12.04 -17.03 0.11
C ALA A 214 -10.69 -16.55 0.65
N PHE A 215 -10.52 -16.59 1.97
CA PHE A 215 -9.30 -16.20 2.66
C PHE A 215 -8.65 -17.38 3.37
N ASP A 216 -7.32 -17.46 3.27
CA ASP A 216 -6.47 -18.23 4.17
C ASP A 216 -5.86 -17.27 5.18
N ALA A 217 -6.05 -17.54 6.47
CA ALA A 217 -5.78 -16.59 7.53
C ALA A 217 -5.11 -17.20 8.75
N TRP A 218 -4.26 -16.40 9.36
CA TRP A 218 -3.60 -16.70 10.62
C TRP A 218 -3.96 -15.59 11.62
N GLY A 219 -3.95 -15.95 12.89
CA GLY A 219 -4.25 -15.02 13.95
C GLY A 219 -3.76 -15.51 15.31
N LEU A 220 -3.90 -14.65 16.30
CA LEU A 220 -3.48 -14.87 17.67
C LEU A 220 -4.30 -14.01 18.62
N GLN A 221 -4.25 -14.32 19.90
CA GLN A 221 -5.05 -13.64 20.93
C GLN A 221 -4.22 -12.71 21.83
N ASN A 222 -2.97 -12.39 21.44
CA ASN A 222 -2.19 -11.39 22.16
C ASN A 222 -2.99 -10.09 22.27
N THR A 223 -2.94 -9.47 23.44
CA THR A 223 -3.35 -8.08 23.58
C THR A 223 -2.33 -7.19 22.88
N LEU A 224 -2.77 -6.37 21.93
CA LEU A 224 -1.92 -5.42 21.21
C LEU A 224 -2.23 -4.00 21.68
N THR A 225 -1.26 -3.34 22.31
CA THR A 225 -1.35 -1.89 22.58
C THR A 225 -1.01 -1.09 21.32
N PRO A 226 -1.29 0.23 21.27
CA PRO A 226 -0.95 1.06 20.12
C PRO A 226 0.55 1.03 19.72
N GLU A 227 1.44 0.71 20.66
CA GLU A 227 2.88 0.58 20.48
C GLU A 227 3.32 -0.80 19.98
N GLN A 228 2.40 -1.75 19.87
CA GLN A 228 2.63 -3.08 19.33
C GLN A 228 2.01 -3.21 17.94
N SER A 229 2.40 -4.25 17.22
CA SER A 229 1.82 -4.66 15.95
C SER A 229 1.91 -6.18 15.81
N TYR A 230 1.01 -6.73 15.01
CA TYR A 230 1.05 -8.09 14.50
C TYR A 230 1.76 -8.10 13.15
N TYR A 231 2.65 -9.06 12.93
CA TYR A 231 3.50 -9.17 11.76
C TYR A 231 3.25 -10.50 11.08
N VAL A 232 3.03 -10.49 9.78
CA VAL A 232 2.72 -11.68 9.01
C VAL A 232 3.58 -11.73 7.77
N ARG A 233 4.31 -12.84 7.57
CA ARG A 233 5.07 -13.08 6.35
C ARG A 233 4.16 -13.69 5.30
N ILE A 234 4.06 -13.00 4.18
CA ILE A 234 3.20 -13.34 3.05
C ILE A 234 4.06 -14.02 1.99
N GLU A 235 3.57 -15.14 1.49
CA GLU A 235 4.04 -15.81 0.28
C GLU A 235 3.05 -15.57 -0.87
N GLY A 236 3.49 -15.81 -2.10
CA GLY A 236 2.66 -15.59 -3.28
C GLY A 236 2.32 -14.11 -3.50
N LYS A 237 1.18 -13.83 -4.15
CA LYS A 237 0.87 -12.48 -4.64
C LYS A 237 -0.57 -12.05 -4.36
N PRO A 238 -0.95 -11.78 -3.10
CA PRO A 238 -2.35 -11.55 -2.73
C PRO A 238 -2.97 -10.39 -3.51
N ASN A 239 -4.24 -10.56 -3.82
CA ASN A 239 -5.11 -9.53 -4.40
C ASN A 239 -5.89 -8.79 -3.31
N TYR A 240 -6.15 -9.46 -2.20
CA TYR A 240 -6.90 -8.92 -1.07
C TYR A 240 -6.25 -9.33 0.25
N LEU A 241 -6.38 -8.45 1.23
CA LEU A 241 -6.04 -8.70 2.62
C LEU A 241 -7.34 -8.62 3.44
N ALA A 242 -7.46 -9.47 4.44
CA ALA A 242 -8.47 -9.38 5.48
C ALA A 242 -7.75 -9.04 6.79
N VAL A 243 -8.23 -8.02 7.52
CA VAL A 243 -7.63 -7.57 8.77
C VAL A 243 -8.72 -7.40 9.81
N GLY A 244 -8.53 -7.96 11.00
CA GLY A 244 -9.50 -7.83 12.08
C GLY A 244 -8.91 -8.19 13.45
N ALA A 245 -9.72 -8.00 14.48
CA ALA A 245 -9.44 -8.51 15.82
C ALA A 245 -9.84 -10.00 15.92
N LEU A 246 -9.37 -10.68 16.96
CA LEU A 246 -9.68 -12.09 17.20
C LEU A 246 -9.90 -12.37 18.70
N PRO A 247 -10.82 -11.65 19.37
CA PRO A 247 -11.08 -11.85 20.79
C PRO A 247 -11.60 -13.25 21.05
N GLU A 248 -11.05 -13.93 22.06
CA GLU A 248 -11.43 -15.29 22.45
C GLU A 248 -11.40 -16.31 21.28
N GLY A 249 -10.64 -16.02 20.22
CA GLY A 249 -10.55 -16.87 19.02
C GLY A 249 -11.72 -16.72 18.04
N GLN A 250 -12.58 -15.72 18.20
CA GLN A 250 -13.71 -15.44 17.31
C GLN A 250 -13.43 -14.26 16.40
N LEU A 251 -13.85 -14.36 15.13
CA LEU A 251 -13.71 -13.29 14.16
C LEU A 251 -14.62 -12.12 14.54
N GLU A 252 -14.03 -10.95 14.75
CA GLU A 252 -14.75 -9.69 14.99
C GLU A 252 -14.31 -8.64 13.97
N GLU A 253 -15.29 -7.93 13.39
CA GLU A 253 -15.12 -6.80 12.46
C GLU A 253 -13.91 -6.93 11.52
N VAL A 254 -14.03 -7.78 10.50
CA VAL A 254 -12.97 -8.00 9.51
C VAL A 254 -13.11 -7.01 8.35
N HIS A 255 -12.05 -6.23 8.13
CA HIS A 255 -11.93 -5.28 7.03
C HIS A 255 -11.21 -5.92 5.84
N VAL A 256 -11.81 -5.80 4.66
CA VAL A 256 -11.20 -6.25 3.39
C VAL A 256 -10.52 -5.09 2.70
N ILE A 257 -9.23 -5.25 2.43
CA ILE A 257 -8.39 -4.27 1.76
C ILE A 257 -7.96 -4.84 0.40
N SER A 258 -8.22 -4.12 -0.68
CA SER A 258 -7.80 -4.51 -2.02
C SER A 258 -6.37 -4.04 -2.33
N LEU A 259 -5.55 -4.97 -2.81
CA LEU A 259 -4.25 -4.71 -3.42
C LEU A 259 -4.37 -4.53 -4.94
N LEU A 260 -5.51 -4.85 -5.56
CA LEU A 260 -5.79 -4.57 -6.98
C LEU A 260 -6.26 -3.12 -7.16
N SER A 261 -5.48 -2.17 -6.64
CA SER A 261 -5.83 -0.75 -6.64
C SER A 261 -5.97 -0.17 -8.02
#